data_AF-A0A672M8Q9-F1
#
_entry.id   AF-A0A672M8Q9-F1
#
_cell.length_a   1.000
_cell.length_b   1.000
_cell.length_c   1.000
_cell.angle_alpha   90.00
_cell.angle_beta   90.00
_cell.angle_gamma   90.00
#
_symmetry.space_group_name_H-M   'P 1'
#
loop_
_entity.id
_entity.type
_entity.pdbx_description
1 polymer ?
#
loop_
_entity_poly.entity_id
_entity_poly.type
_entity_poly.pdbx_seq_one_letter_code
_entity_poly.pdbx_strand_id
1 'polypeptide(L)'
;TFKKSYKITFILFNKIINNHYKAVSVFGFLLFKDFCMNEIDEAVPQLKFYEEIREYEKLDSEEERLTRSRQIYDVYIMKELLSCSHPFSKKAVDHVQTHLAKKQVPPNLFQPYIVEICDSLRGKIFQKFIESDKFTRFCQWKNVELNIHLTMNDFSVHRIIGRGGFGEVYGCRKADTGKMYAMKCLDKKRIKMKQGETLALNERIMLSLVSTGDCPFIVCMTYAFHTPDKLCFILDLMNGGDLHYHLSQHGVFSEKDMRFYAAEIILGLEHMHNRFVVYRDLKPANILLDEHGHVRISDLGLACDFSKKKPHASVGTHGYMAPEVLQKGTAYDSSADWFSLGCMLFKLLRGHSPFRQHKTKDKHEIDRMTLTMNVELPDSFSPELKSLLEGLLQRDVAKRLGCLGRGASEVKEHLFFKGIDWQQVYLQKYPPPLIPPRGEVNAADAFDIGSFDEEDTKGIKLLDSDQELYKNFPLVISERWQQEVAETVYDAVNSDTDKNEARKRAKNKQQGHEEDYALGKDCIMHGYMLKLGNPFLTQWQRRYFYLFPNRVEWRGEGESRVSVFVCFVCC
;
A
#
# COMPACT_ATOMS: atom_id res chain seq x y z
N THR A 1 14.40 4.83 -33.42
CA THR A 1 14.96 4.97 -32.05
C THR A 1 14.37 6.16 -31.28
N PHE A 2 14.27 7.37 -31.85
CA PHE A 2 13.69 8.56 -31.17
C PHE A 2 12.26 8.40 -30.60
N LYS A 3 11.30 7.83 -31.34
CA LYS A 3 9.93 7.58 -30.82
C LYS A 3 9.87 6.56 -29.68
N LYS A 4 10.83 5.63 -29.57
CA LYS A 4 10.93 4.69 -28.43
C LYS A 4 11.52 5.37 -27.20
N SER A 5 12.51 6.25 -27.37
CA SER A 5 13.10 7.04 -26.28
C SER A 5 12.06 7.98 -25.64
N TYR A 6 11.34 8.78 -26.45
CA TYR A 6 10.29 9.67 -25.96
C TYR A 6 9.18 8.94 -25.19
N LYS A 7 8.77 7.75 -25.64
CA LYS A 7 7.74 6.95 -24.96
C LYS A 7 8.24 6.42 -23.61
N ILE A 8 9.53 6.05 -23.50
CA ILE A 8 10.16 5.61 -22.25
C ILE A 8 10.30 6.79 -21.29
N THR A 9 10.81 7.93 -21.75
CA THR A 9 10.92 9.16 -20.94
C THR A 9 9.56 9.62 -20.44
N PHE A 10 8.52 9.55 -21.28
CA PHE A 10 7.15 9.91 -20.88
C PHE A 10 6.60 8.99 -19.78
N ILE A 11 6.80 7.67 -19.92
CA ILE A 11 6.39 6.71 -18.88
C ILE A 11 7.17 6.95 -17.59
N LEU A 12 8.47 7.24 -17.71
CA LEU A 12 9.35 7.50 -16.57
C LEU A 12 8.97 8.78 -15.82
N PHE A 13 8.72 9.89 -16.53
CA PHE A 13 8.25 11.13 -15.93
C PHE A 13 6.96 10.91 -15.15
N ASN A 14 5.98 10.23 -15.75
CA ASN A 14 4.71 10.00 -15.07
C ASN A 14 4.87 9.11 -13.83
N LYS A 15 5.76 8.10 -13.89
CA LYS A 15 6.09 7.27 -12.72
C LYS A 15 6.86 8.02 -11.63
N ILE A 16 7.56 9.10 -11.96
CA ILE A 16 8.39 9.85 -11.01
C ILE A 16 7.66 11.06 -10.42
N ILE A 17 6.78 11.71 -11.19
CA ILE A 17 6.23 13.04 -10.83
C ILE A 17 4.70 13.06 -10.84
N ASN A 18 4.03 12.27 -11.71
CA ASN A 18 2.61 12.47 -11.98
C ASN A 18 1.70 11.43 -11.29
N ASN A 19 0.93 11.91 -10.31
CA ASN A 19 -0.08 11.17 -9.54
C ASN A 19 -1.23 10.56 -10.37
N HIS A 20 -1.36 10.86 -11.66
CA HIS A 20 -2.40 10.23 -12.49
C HIS A 20 -2.29 8.70 -12.56
N TYR A 21 -1.07 8.16 -12.37
CA TYR A 21 -0.87 6.74 -12.14
C TYR A 21 -0.71 6.55 -10.63
N LYS A 22 -1.51 5.64 -10.05
CA LYS A 22 -1.63 5.33 -8.61
C LYS A 22 -0.34 4.82 -7.93
N ALA A 23 0.85 5.13 -8.47
CA ALA A 23 2.15 4.80 -7.94
C ALA A 23 3.19 5.83 -8.45
N VAL A 24 3.41 6.90 -7.69
CA VAL A 24 4.54 7.80 -7.87
C VAL A 24 5.74 7.25 -7.11
N SER A 25 6.90 7.22 -7.74
CA SER A 25 8.15 6.84 -7.09
C SER A 25 8.60 7.95 -6.15
N VAL A 26 8.50 7.71 -4.84
CA VAL A 26 8.95 8.61 -3.78
C VAL A 26 10.40 9.04 -4.01
N PHE A 27 11.31 8.10 -4.27
CA PHE A 27 12.72 8.43 -4.52
C PHE A 27 12.92 9.25 -5.78
N GLY A 28 12.18 8.93 -6.84
CA GLY A 28 12.26 9.68 -8.08
C GLY A 28 11.88 11.13 -7.83
N PHE A 29 10.78 11.38 -7.10
CA PHE A 29 10.35 12.73 -6.78
C PHE A 29 11.36 13.46 -5.90
N LEU A 30 11.88 12.82 -4.84
CA LEU A 30 12.88 13.42 -3.95
C LEU A 30 14.16 13.81 -4.69
N LEU A 31 14.69 12.93 -5.54
CA LEU A 31 15.91 13.19 -6.32
C LEU A 31 15.67 14.23 -7.42
N PHE A 32 14.52 14.19 -8.08
CA PHE A 32 14.15 15.20 -9.07
C PHE A 32 14.00 16.58 -8.43
N LYS A 33 13.42 16.63 -7.22
CA LYS A 33 13.29 17.86 -6.44
C LYS A 33 14.66 18.41 -6.09
N ASP A 34 15.53 17.57 -5.55
CA ASP A 34 16.90 17.95 -5.19
C ASP A 34 17.67 18.50 -6.41
N PHE A 35 17.60 17.81 -7.55
CA PHE A 35 18.15 18.27 -8.82
C PHE A 35 17.65 19.68 -9.20
N CYS A 36 16.34 19.89 -9.16
CA CYS A 36 15.73 21.17 -9.55
C CYS A 36 16.07 22.33 -8.60
N MET A 37 16.36 22.04 -7.33
CA MET A 37 16.65 23.06 -6.32
C MET A 37 18.15 23.40 -6.24
N ASN A 38 19.02 22.41 -6.48
CA ASN A 38 20.43 22.51 -6.11
C ASN A 38 21.44 22.32 -7.26
N GLU A 39 21.06 21.66 -8.36
CA GLU A 39 22.01 21.31 -9.44
C GLU A 39 21.76 21.99 -10.78
N ILE A 40 20.49 22.27 -11.11
CA ILE A 40 20.17 22.86 -12.41
C ILE A 40 20.49 24.36 -12.44
N ASP A 41 21.15 24.82 -13.50
CA ASP A 41 21.56 26.24 -13.66
C ASP A 41 20.39 27.21 -13.91
N GLU A 42 19.19 26.71 -14.18
CA GLU A 42 17.99 27.52 -14.47
C GLU A 42 16.99 27.41 -13.32
N ALA A 43 16.42 28.54 -12.88
CA ALA A 43 15.44 28.51 -11.79
C ALA A 43 14.19 27.71 -12.20
N VAL A 44 13.73 26.83 -11.31
CA VAL A 44 12.53 25.98 -11.51
C VAL A 44 11.41 26.38 -10.51
N PRO A 45 10.86 27.61 -10.58
CA PRO A 45 9.86 28.09 -9.61
C PRO A 45 8.57 27.25 -9.62
N GLN A 46 8.23 26.63 -10.75
CA GLN A 46 7.05 25.77 -10.89
C GLN A 46 7.07 24.56 -9.94
N LEU A 47 8.26 24.07 -9.55
CA LEU A 47 8.35 22.98 -8.59
C LEU A 47 7.96 23.43 -7.17
N LYS A 48 8.40 24.61 -6.74
CA LYS A 48 7.95 25.18 -5.46
C LYS A 48 6.44 25.40 -5.46
N PHE A 49 5.90 25.90 -6.57
CA PHE A 49 4.45 26.06 -6.70
C PHE A 49 3.70 24.73 -6.58
N TYR A 50 4.22 23.66 -7.21
CA TYR A 50 3.67 22.31 -7.06
C TYR A 50 3.65 21.86 -5.60
N GLU A 51 4.73 22.05 -4.85
CA GLU A 51 4.80 21.67 -3.43
C GLU A 51 3.80 22.47 -2.57
N GLU A 52 3.68 23.77 -2.80
CA GLU A 52 2.71 24.61 -2.08
C GLU A 52 1.27 24.17 -2.33
N ILE A 53 0.95 23.72 -3.56
CA ILE A 53 -0.36 23.13 -3.88
C ILE A 53 -0.53 21.79 -3.14
N ARG A 54 0.51 20.94 -3.07
CA ARG A 54 0.43 19.67 -2.33
C ARG A 54 0.24 19.86 -0.83
N GLU A 55 0.84 20.89 -0.24
CA GLU A 55 0.59 21.24 1.15
C GLU A 55 -0.81 21.85 1.35
N TYR A 56 -1.31 22.63 0.38
CA TYR A 56 -2.69 23.12 0.39
C TYR A 56 -3.73 21.98 0.34
N GLU A 57 -3.49 20.94 -0.46
CA GLU A 57 -4.35 19.75 -0.56
C GLU A 57 -4.49 19.00 0.77
N LYS A 58 -3.48 19.11 1.66
CA LYS A 58 -3.45 18.48 2.98
C LYS A 58 -4.09 19.31 4.09
N LEU A 59 -4.48 20.56 3.81
CA LEU A 59 -5.06 21.43 4.85
C LEU A 59 -6.46 20.96 5.23
N ASP A 60 -6.69 20.92 6.54
CA ASP A 60 -7.87 20.32 7.15
C ASP A 60 -9.06 21.27 7.15
N SER A 61 -8.84 22.53 7.51
CA SER A 61 -9.91 23.50 7.66
C SER A 61 -10.12 24.36 6.40
N GLU A 62 -11.38 24.74 6.15
CA GLU A 62 -11.71 25.69 5.09
C GLU A 62 -11.09 27.07 5.34
N GLU A 63 -10.93 27.47 6.61
CA GLU A 63 -10.30 28.72 7.01
C GLU A 63 -8.80 28.76 6.68
N GLU A 64 -8.07 27.69 7.00
CA GLU A 64 -6.66 27.56 6.60
C GLU A 64 -6.53 27.51 5.08
N ARG A 65 -7.39 26.75 4.38
CA ARG A 65 -7.42 26.73 2.91
C ARG A 65 -7.70 28.11 2.34
N LEU A 66 -8.61 28.89 2.92
CA LEU A 66 -8.92 30.24 2.45
C LEU A 66 -7.72 31.18 2.60
N THR A 67 -7.03 31.10 3.74
CA THR A 67 -5.82 31.89 4.00
C THR A 67 -4.68 31.47 3.06
N ARG A 68 -4.42 30.16 2.96
CA ARG A 68 -3.35 29.59 2.16
C ARG A 68 -3.56 29.79 0.66
N SER A 69 -4.78 29.61 0.17
CA SER A 69 -5.09 29.79 -1.25
C SER A 69 -4.86 31.23 -1.72
N ARG A 70 -5.15 32.24 -0.88
CA ARG A 70 -4.82 33.65 -1.14
C ARG A 70 -3.32 33.87 -1.21
N GLN A 71 -2.57 33.34 -0.23
CA GLN A 71 -1.10 33.43 -0.24
C GLN A 71 -0.50 32.81 -1.50
N ILE A 72 -0.96 31.61 -1.87
CA ILE A 72 -0.51 30.92 -3.09
C ILE A 72 -0.84 31.75 -4.33
N TYR A 73 -2.06 32.28 -4.41
CA TYR A 73 -2.48 33.12 -5.52
C TYR A 73 -1.62 34.38 -5.65
N ASP A 74 -1.38 35.10 -4.55
CA ASP A 74 -0.61 36.35 -4.56
C ASP A 74 0.86 36.11 -4.95
N VAL A 75 1.47 35.04 -4.42
CA VAL A 75 2.90 34.73 -4.62
C VAL A 75 3.17 34.17 -6.03
N TYR A 76 2.36 33.22 -6.48
CA TYR A 76 2.66 32.42 -7.69
C TYR A 76 1.85 32.82 -8.91
N ILE A 77 0.66 33.39 -8.74
CA ILE A 77 -0.25 33.70 -9.87
C ILE A 77 -0.28 35.20 -10.13
N MET A 78 -0.54 36.02 -9.11
CA MET A 78 -0.75 37.46 -9.26
C MET A 78 0.51 38.19 -9.71
N LYS A 79 1.67 37.84 -9.15
CA LYS A 79 2.96 38.45 -9.52
C LYS A 79 3.31 38.20 -10.99
N GLU A 80 3.03 37.01 -11.50
CA GLU A 80 3.26 36.66 -12.91
C GLU A 80 2.21 37.29 -13.86
N LEU A 81 0.98 37.53 -13.37
CA LEU A 81 -0.06 38.22 -14.14
C LEU A 81 0.33 39.68 -14.38
N LEU A 82 0.91 40.33 -13.37
CA LEU A 82 1.35 41.73 -13.43
C LEU A 82 2.61 41.93 -14.29
N SER A 83 3.45 40.91 -14.44
CA SER A 83 4.66 40.98 -15.27
C SER A 83 4.43 40.63 -16.75
N CYS A 84 3.21 40.28 -17.17
CA CYS A 84 2.86 39.84 -18.53
C CYS A 84 3.72 38.68 -19.07
N SER A 85 4.42 37.95 -18.20
CA SER A 85 5.34 36.87 -18.55
C SER A 85 4.69 35.49 -18.52
N HIS A 86 3.35 35.45 -18.61
CA HIS A 86 2.55 34.32 -18.14
C HIS A 86 2.82 33.01 -18.91
N PRO A 87 3.25 31.93 -18.22
CA PRO A 87 3.37 30.59 -18.81
C PRO A 87 2.08 29.75 -18.68
N PHE A 88 1.13 30.15 -17.83
CA PHE A 88 -0.09 29.39 -17.55
C PHE A 88 -1.29 29.83 -18.40
N SER A 89 -2.20 28.90 -18.69
CA SER A 89 -3.37 29.16 -19.53
C SER A 89 -4.37 30.09 -18.84
N LYS A 90 -5.01 30.95 -19.64
CA LYS A 90 -6.11 31.82 -19.16
C LYS A 90 -7.22 31.01 -18.47
N LYS A 91 -7.48 29.78 -18.93
CA LYS A 91 -8.48 28.88 -18.35
C LYS A 91 -8.13 28.48 -16.91
N ALA A 92 -6.87 28.18 -16.60
CA ALA A 92 -6.45 27.83 -15.25
C ALA A 92 -6.55 29.03 -14.30
N VAL A 93 -6.14 30.21 -14.77
CA VAL A 93 -6.26 31.48 -14.02
C VAL A 93 -7.72 31.80 -13.71
N ASP A 94 -8.58 31.81 -14.74
CA ASP A 94 -10.01 32.15 -14.60
C ASP A 94 -10.72 31.16 -13.64
N HIS A 95 -10.33 29.87 -13.67
CA HIS A 95 -10.87 28.86 -12.76
C HIS A 95 -10.60 29.20 -11.30
N VAL A 96 -9.34 29.46 -10.93
CA VAL A 96 -8.96 29.75 -9.55
C VAL A 96 -9.51 31.10 -9.09
N GLN A 97 -9.43 32.14 -9.92
CA GLN A 97 -9.97 33.47 -9.60
C GLN A 97 -11.47 33.41 -9.30
N THR A 98 -12.25 32.69 -10.11
CA THR A 98 -13.70 32.56 -9.93
C THR A 98 -14.05 31.90 -8.59
N HIS A 99 -13.30 30.89 -8.18
CA HIS A 99 -13.51 30.19 -6.92
C HIS A 99 -13.10 31.04 -5.72
N LEU A 100 -11.95 31.72 -5.79
CA LEU A 100 -11.49 32.65 -4.75
C LEU A 100 -12.46 33.81 -4.55
N ALA A 101 -13.02 34.38 -5.63
CA ALA A 101 -14.02 35.44 -5.56
C ALA A 101 -15.30 34.99 -4.83
N LYS A 102 -15.67 33.71 -4.96
CA LYS A 102 -16.80 33.10 -4.26
C LYS A 102 -16.45 32.57 -2.86
N LYS A 103 -15.19 32.71 -2.41
CA LYS A 103 -14.64 32.10 -1.20
C LYS A 103 -14.80 30.57 -1.14
N GLN A 104 -14.86 29.91 -2.30
CA GLN A 104 -14.96 28.47 -2.40
C GLN A 104 -13.56 27.89 -2.58
N VAL A 105 -13.05 27.19 -1.57
CA VAL A 105 -11.66 26.71 -1.54
C VAL A 105 -11.58 25.20 -1.32
N PRO A 106 -12.04 24.40 -2.31
CA PRO A 106 -11.94 22.95 -2.21
C PRO A 106 -10.46 22.51 -2.28
N PRO A 107 -10.10 21.34 -1.75
CA PRO A 107 -8.71 20.84 -1.78
C PRO A 107 -8.13 20.74 -3.19
N ASN A 108 -8.95 20.49 -4.20
CA ASN A 108 -8.55 20.37 -5.61
C ASN A 108 -8.59 21.69 -6.40
N LEU A 109 -8.68 22.85 -5.73
CA LEU A 109 -8.77 24.18 -6.36
C LEU A 109 -7.69 24.43 -7.42
N PHE A 110 -6.46 24.00 -7.15
CA PHE A 110 -5.31 24.25 -8.03
C PHE A 110 -5.01 23.10 -9.00
N GLN A 111 -5.91 22.12 -9.14
CA GLN A 111 -5.70 20.97 -10.04
C GLN A 111 -5.36 21.36 -11.49
N PRO A 112 -5.97 22.40 -12.10
CA PRO A 112 -5.55 22.85 -13.44
C PRO A 112 -4.07 23.27 -13.50
N TYR A 113 -3.55 23.94 -12.46
CA TYR A 113 -2.15 24.33 -12.38
C TYR A 113 -1.23 23.12 -12.24
N ILE A 114 -1.61 22.09 -11.49
CA ILE A 114 -0.83 20.85 -11.38
C ILE A 114 -0.57 20.24 -12.76
N VAL A 115 -1.58 20.20 -13.62
CA VAL A 115 -1.45 19.65 -14.99
C VAL A 115 -0.43 20.44 -15.81
N GLU A 116 -0.56 21.77 -15.81
CA GLU A 116 0.33 22.66 -16.58
C GLU A 116 1.76 22.68 -16.03
N ILE A 117 1.94 22.67 -14.70
CA ILE A 117 3.26 22.53 -14.05
C ILE A 117 3.92 21.21 -14.47
N CYS A 118 3.17 20.10 -14.41
CA CYS A 118 3.70 18.80 -14.82
C CYS A 118 4.11 18.78 -16.29
N ASP A 119 3.33 19.40 -17.18
CA ASP A 119 3.68 19.49 -18.59
C ASP A 119 4.94 20.34 -18.82
N SER A 120 5.12 21.43 -18.08
CA SER A 120 6.34 22.25 -18.10
C SER A 120 7.58 21.47 -17.64
N LEU A 121 7.47 20.72 -16.54
CA LEU A 121 8.58 19.92 -15.98
C LEU A 121 8.99 18.76 -16.90
N ARG A 122 8.07 18.20 -17.70
CA ARG A 122 8.30 17.01 -18.54
C ARG A 122 9.33 17.20 -19.66
N GLY A 123 9.54 18.45 -20.10
CA GLY A 123 10.38 18.76 -21.24
C GLY A 123 11.88 18.76 -20.92
N LYS A 124 12.51 19.91 -21.18
CA LYS A 124 13.96 20.11 -21.06
C LYS A 124 14.49 19.81 -19.64
N ILE A 125 13.73 20.16 -18.62
CA ILE A 125 14.12 19.99 -17.21
C ILE A 125 14.29 18.50 -16.88
N PHE A 126 13.31 17.67 -17.24
CA PHE A 126 13.39 16.24 -16.98
C PHE A 126 14.48 15.54 -17.82
N GLN A 127 14.77 16.03 -19.04
CA GLN A 127 15.92 15.51 -19.81
C GLN A 127 17.24 15.81 -19.11
N LYS A 128 17.45 17.06 -18.64
CA LYS A 128 18.64 17.41 -17.85
C LYS A 128 18.75 16.58 -16.56
N PHE A 129 17.62 16.28 -15.91
CA PHE A 129 17.61 15.37 -14.76
C PHE A 129 18.12 13.98 -15.13
N ILE A 130 17.64 13.39 -16.24
CA ILE A 130 18.10 12.06 -16.71
C ILE A 130 19.62 12.06 -16.99
N GLU A 131 20.16 13.17 -17.46
CA GLU A 131 21.59 13.34 -17.74
C GLU A 131 22.42 13.62 -16.48
N SER A 132 21.79 13.88 -15.32
CA SER A 132 22.46 14.25 -14.07
C SER A 132 22.86 13.05 -13.20
N ASP A 133 23.79 13.30 -12.26
CA ASP A 133 24.18 12.32 -11.23
C ASP A 133 23.01 11.96 -10.30
N LYS A 134 21.98 12.81 -10.16
CA LYS A 134 20.76 12.48 -9.38
C LYS A 134 19.96 11.36 -10.01
N PHE A 135 19.94 11.26 -11.35
CA PHE A 135 19.33 10.10 -12.01
C PHE A 135 20.20 8.84 -11.89
N THR A 136 21.53 8.98 -11.84
CA THR A 136 22.42 7.87 -11.46
C THR A 136 22.10 7.38 -10.05
N ARG A 137 21.90 8.27 -9.07
CA ARG A 137 21.46 7.91 -7.71
C ARG A 137 20.10 7.22 -7.70
N PHE A 138 19.16 7.67 -8.54
CA PHE A 138 17.87 6.98 -8.70
C PHE A 138 18.07 5.55 -9.19
N CYS A 139 18.92 5.35 -10.20
CA CYS A 139 19.26 4.02 -10.71
C CYS A 139 19.89 3.12 -9.63
N GLN A 140 20.75 3.67 -8.77
CA GLN A 140 21.33 2.93 -7.64
C GLN A 140 20.25 2.43 -6.67
N TRP A 141 19.32 3.29 -6.27
CA TRP A 141 18.18 2.90 -5.42
C TRP A 141 17.26 1.89 -6.11
N LYS A 142 16.95 2.08 -7.40
CA LYS A 142 16.15 1.13 -8.18
C LYS A 142 16.84 -0.23 -8.30
N ASN A 143 18.16 -0.27 -8.38
CA ASN A 143 18.90 -1.52 -8.35
C ASN A 143 18.75 -2.24 -7.01
N VAL A 144 18.75 -1.53 -5.88
CA VAL A 144 18.45 -2.14 -4.57
C VAL A 144 17.03 -2.70 -4.57
N GLU A 145 16.03 -1.90 -4.95
CA GLU A 145 14.61 -2.29 -4.98
C GLU A 145 14.36 -3.59 -5.76
N LEU A 146 14.92 -3.67 -6.97
CA LEU A 146 14.69 -4.77 -7.90
C LEU A 146 15.47 -6.05 -7.53
N ASN A 147 16.40 -5.96 -6.58
CA ASN A 147 17.20 -7.10 -6.11
C ASN A 147 16.87 -7.53 -4.68
N ILE A 148 15.74 -7.08 -4.12
CA ILE A 148 15.28 -7.50 -2.79
C ILE A 148 14.93 -8.99 -2.82
N HIS A 149 15.65 -9.78 -2.04
CA HIS A 149 15.38 -11.20 -1.79
C HIS A 149 15.39 -11.42 -0.29
N LEU A 150 14.20 -11.34 0.32
CA LEU A 150 14.05 -11.41 1.77
C LEU A 150 14.16 -12.84 2.30
N THR A 151 14.72 -12.91 3.50
CA THR A 151 14.84 -14.10 4.33
C THR A 151 14.43 -13.76 5.76
N MET A 152 14.34 -14.76 6.64
CA MET A 152 14.08 -14.52 8.06
C MET A 152 15.20 -13.71 8.74
N ASN A 153 16.44 -13.75 8.23
CA ASN A 153 17.57 -13.05 8.83
C ASN A 153 17.51 -11.53 8.63
N ASP A 154 16.67 -11.06 7.71
CA ASP A 154 16.45 -9.62 7.47
C ASP A 154 15.51 -9.01 8.53
N PHE A 155 14.97 -9.84 9.44
CA PHE A 155 14.03 -9.43 10.47
C PHE A 155 14.47 -9.91 11.86
N SER A 156 14.53 -8.98 12.80
CA SER A 156 14.55 -9.31 14.22
C SER A 156 13.12 -9.62 14.66
N VAL A 157 12.81 -10.91 14.81
CA VAL A 157 11.48 -11.39 15.22
C VAL A 157 11.34 -11.30 16.74
N HIS A 158 10.25 -10.69 17.20
CA HIS A 158 9.89 -10.55 18.60
C HIS A 158 8.76 -11.52 18.97
N ARG A 159 8.01 -11.21 20.04
CA ARG A 159 6.89 -12.01 20.53
C ARG A 159 5.77 -12.21 19.49
N ILE A 160 5.06 -13.33 19.67
CA ILE A 160 3.80 -13.61 18.97
C ILE A 160 2.77 -12.56 19.39
N ILE A 161 2.01 -12.06 18.41
CA ILE A 161 0.90 -11.11 18.58
C ILE A 161 -0.45 -11.67 18.11
N GLY A 162 -0.46 -12.85 17.49
CA GLY A 162 -1.69 -13.55 17.11
C GLY A 162 -1.46 -14.97 16.61
N ARG A 163 -2.49 -15.82 16.68
CA ARG A 163 -2.51 -17.17 16.11
C ARG A 163 -3.75 -17.38 15.25
N GLY A 164 -3.57 -18.06 14.12
CA GLY A 164 -4.64 -18.39 13.18
C GLY A 164 -4.60 -19.85 12.75
N GLY A 165 -5.54 -20.27 11.91
CA GLY A 165 -5.68 -21.68 11.53
C GLY A 165 -4.46 -22.29 10.81
N PHE A 166 -3.64 -21.47 10.16
CA PHE A 166 -2.50 -21.91 9.34
C PHE A 166 -1.14 -21.50 9.91
N GLY A 167 -1.08 -20.69 10.97
CA GLY A 167 0.17 -20.09 11.41
C GLY A 167 0.04 -19.05 12.50
N GLU A 168 1.11 -18.28 12.68
CA GLU A 168 1.27 -17.32 13.76
C GLU A 168 1.63 -15.94 13.20
N VAL A 169 1.37 -14.89 13.98
CA VAL A 169 1.76 -13.52 13.66
C VAL A 169 2.73 -13.07 14.74
N TYR A 170 3.86 -12.49 14.36
CA TYR A 170 4.88 -11.96 15.26
C TYR A 170 5.02 -10.45 15.07
N GLY A 171 5.33 -9.72 16.14
CA GLY A 171 5.94 -8.41 15.97
C GLY A 171 7.39 -8.59 15.49
N CYS A 172 7.86 -7.79 14.54
CA CYS A 172 9.26 -7.84 14.11
C CYS A 172 9.80 -6.44 13.76
N ARG A 173 11.13 -6.34 13.68
CA ARG A 173 11.84 -5.17 13.19
C ARG A 173 12.65 -5.55 11.97
N LYS A 174 12.50 -4.83 10.86
CA LYS A 174 13.35 -5.03 9.68
C LYS A 174 14.74 -4.45 9.93
N ALA A 175 15.79 -5.25 9.71
CA ALA A 175 17.12 -4.97 10.24
C ALA A 175 17.84 -3.79 9.57
N ASP A 176 17.63 -3.60 8.27
CA ASP A 176 18.29 -2.56 7.45
C ASP A 176 17.73 -1.15 7.67
N THR A 177 16.43 -1.00 7.96
CA THR A 177 15.75 0.30 8.14
C THR A 177 15.27 0.55 9.57
N GLY A 178 15.19 -0.49 10.40
CA GLY A 178 14.65 -0.41 11.75
C GLY A 178 13.13 -0.27 11.83
N LYS A 179 12.40 -0.32 10.70
CA LYS A 179 10.94 -0.22 10.67
C LYS A 179 10.30 -1.42 11.38
N MET A 180 9.28 -1.15 12.19
CA MET A 180 8.50 -2.16 12.90
C MET A 180 7.36 -2.68 12.01
N TYR A 181 7.11 -3.98 12.07
CA TYR A 181 6.09 -4.68 11.28
C TYR A 181 5.42 -5.80 12.06
N ALA A 182 4.30 -6.30 11.53
CA ALA A 182 3.78 -7.63 11.85
C ALA A 182 4.25 -8.63 10.77
N MET A 183 4.78 -9.78 11.20
CA MET A 183 5.15 -10.89 10.33
C MET A 183 4.14 -12.03 10.50
N LYS A 184 3.26 -12.25 9.52
CA LYS A 184 2.34 -13.39 9.48
C LYS A 184 3.05 -14.58 8.80
N CYS A 185 3.39 -15.61 9.56
CA CYS A 185 4.04 -16.82 9.08
C CYS A 185 3.03 -17.97 9.01
N LEU A 186 2.68 -18.39 7.80
CA LEU A 186 1.85 -19.57 7.55
C LEU A 186 2.73 -20.79 7.32
N ASP A 187 2.38 -21.92 7.93
CA ASP A 187 3.11 -23.18 7.79
C ASP A 187 2.62 -23.97 6.57
N LYS A 188 3.53 -24.28 5.64
CA LYS A 188 3.20 -24.97 4.38
C LYS A 188 2.66 -26.37 4.60
N LYS A 189 3.12 -27.10 5.63
CA LYS A 189 2.57 -28.44 5.94
C LYS A 189 1.14 -28.32 6.44
N ARG A 190 0.84 -27.31 7.26
CA ARG A 190 -0.52 -27.04 7.78
C ARG A 190 -1.45 -26.58 6.68
N ILE A 191 -0.97 -25.76 5.75
CA ILE A 191 -1.72 -25.38 4.56
C ILE A 191 -2.08 -26.63 3.75
N LYS A 192 -1.10 -27.49 3.45
CA LYS A 192 -1.32 -28.74 2.71
C LYS A 192 -2.29 -29.68 3.40
N MET A 193 -2.16 -29.86 4.71
CA MET A 193 -3.06 -30.68 5.53
C MET A 193 -4.52 -30.27 5.39
N LYS A 194 -4.76 -28.95 5.32
CA LYS A 194 -6.10 -28.34 5.31
C LYS A 194 -6.54 -27.91 3.90
N GLN A 195 -5.77 -28.24 2.86
CA GLN A 195 -6.04 -27.84 1.48
C GLN A 195 -6.25 -26.32 1.31
N GLY A 196 -5.43 -25.54 2.02
CA GLY A 196 -5.54 -24.08 2.13
C GLY A 196 -4.72 -23.29 1.11
N GLU A 197 -4.13 -23.93 0.11
CA GLU A 197 -3.16 -23.31 -0.82
C GLU A 197 -3.78 -22.12 -1.56
N THR A 198 -5.02 -22.30 -2.05
CA THR A 198 -5.76 -21.23 -2.74
C THR A 198 -6.04 -20.06 -1.81
N LEU A 199 -6.32 -20.28 -0.52
CA LEU A 199 -6.56 -19.21 0.44
C LEU A 199 -5.29 -18.39 0.69
N ALA A 200 -4.15 -19.05 0.90
CA ALA A 200 -2.88 -18.37 1.13
C ALA A 200 -2.41 -17.56 -0.09
N LEU A 201 -2.56 -18.13 -1.30
CA LEU A 201 -2.25 -17.42 -2.55
C LEU A 201 -3.23 -16.28 -2.82
N ASN A 202 -4.52 -16.48 -2.54
CA ASN A 202 -5.53 -15.44 -2.68
C ASN A 202 -5.26 -14.26 -1.75
N GLU A 203 -4.93 -14.51 -0.47
CA GLU A 203 -4.57 -13.45 0.48
C GLU A 203 -3.46 -12.56 -0.07
N ARG A 204 -2.40 -13.16 -0.62
CA ARG A 204 -1.28 -12.41 -1.24
C ARG A 204 -1.73 -11.57 -2.44
N ILE A 205 -2.59 -12.11 -3.31
CA ILE A 205 -3.11 -11.37 -4.46
C ILE A 205 -3.97 -10.20 -3.98
N MET A 206 -4.91 -10.44 -3.06
CA MET A 206 -5.80 -9.41 -2.53
C MET A 206 -5.02 -8.30 -1.84
N LEU A 207 -4.05 -8.65 -0.99
CA LEU A 207 -3.14 -7.68 -0.37
C LEU A 207 -2.39 -6.85 -1.41
N SER A 208 -1.90 -7.46 -2.50
CA SER A 208 -1.21 -6.70 -3.56
C SER A 208 -2.10 -5.68 -4.28
N LEU A 209 -3.42 -5.93 -4.35
CA LEU A 209 -4.37 -5.01 -4.97
C LEU A 209 -4.68 -3.82 -4.05
N VAL A 210 -4.73 -4.04 -2.73
CA VAL A 210 -5.19 -3.01 -1.77
C VAL A 210 -4.07 -2.21 -1.09
N SER A 211 -2.82 -2.67 -1.14
CA SER A 211 -1.72 -2.10 -0.35
C SER A 211 -1.09 -0.80 -0.90
N THR A 212 -1.64 -0.24 -1.98
CA THR A 212 -1.21 1.05 -2.57
C THR A 212 -2.17 2.18 -2.24
N GLY A 213 -1.67 3.42 -2.14
CA GLY A 213 -2.44 4.61 -1.78
C GLY A 213 -2.70 4.75 -0.29
N ASP A 214 -1.78 4.23 0.52
CA ASP A 214 -1.70 4.34 1.99
C ASP A 214 -3.04 4.43 2.75
N CYS A 215 -3.86 3.38 2.67
CA CYS A 215 -5.12 3.35 3.42
C CYS A 215 -4.85 3.16 4.92
N PRO A 216 -5.33 4.06 5.79
CA PRO A 216 -5.13 3.94 7.23
C PRO A 216 -6.09 2.94 7.90
N PHE A 217 -7.06 2.37 7.17
CA PHE A 217 -8.11 1.50 7.71
C PHE A 217 -8.03 0.05 7.25
N ILE A 218 -6.91 -0.34 6.63
CA ILE A 218 -6.65 -1.72 6.19
C ILE A 218 -5.24 -2.10 6.63
N VAL A 219 -5.08 -3.32 7.13
CA VAL A 219 -3.77 -3.94 7.34
C VAL A 219 -3.22 -4.35 5.98
N CYS A 220 -2.27 -3.57 5.50
CA CYS A 220 -1.69 -3.71 4.17
C CYS A 220 -0.31 -4.37 4.23
N MET A 221 0.14 -4.86 3.09
CA MET A 221 1.38 -5.62 2.92
C MET A 221 2.48 -4.75 2.33
N THR A 222 3.67 -4.81 2.92
CA THR A 222 4.89 -4.26 2.31
C THR A 222 5.64 -5.34 1.54
N TYR A 223 5.77 -6.54 2.10
CA TYR A 223 6.52 -7.64 1.51
C TYR A 223 5.79 -8.98 1.65
N ALA A 224 6.02 -9.87 0.69
CA ALA A 224 5.77 -11.30 0.80
C ALA A 224 7.04 -12.06 0.41
N PHE A 225 7.38 -13.11 1.15
CA PHE A 225 8.47 -14.03 0.82
C PHE A 225 8.18 -15.41 1.41
N HIS A 226 8.98 -16.42 1.08
CA HIS A 226 8.79 -17.74 1.67
C HIS A 226 10.13 -18.43 1.94
N THR A 227 10.13 -19.29 2.95
CA THR A 227 11.21 -20.25 3.22
C THR A 227 10.82 -21.62 2.64
N PRO A 228 11.62 -22.69 2.81
CA PRO A 228 11.20 -24.04 2.40
C PRO A 228 9.87 -24.49 3.03
N ASP A 229 9.54 -24.03 4.24
CA ASP A 229 8.44 -24.52 5.07
C ASP A 229 7.41 -23.45 5.49
N LYS A 230 7.70 -22.15 5.31
CA LYS A 230 6.79 -21.05 5.68
C LYS A 230 6.47 -20.12 4.52
N LEU A 231 5.27 -19.56 4.51
CA LEU A 231 4.91 -18.36 3.74
C LEU A 231 4.87 -17.17 4.70
N CYS A 232 5.56 -16.08 4.37
CA CYS A 232 5.70 -14.93 5.26
C CYS A 232 5.13 -13.67 4.60
N PHE A 233 4.20 -13.01 5.29
CA PHE A 233 3.71 -11.68 4.94
C PHE A 233 4.25 -10.66 5.93
N ILE A 234 4.75 -9.53 5.43
CA ILE A 234 5.13 -8.38 6.25
C ILE A 234 4.05 -7.33 6.10
N LEU A 235 3.37 -7.07 7.21
CA LEU A 235 2.13 -6.32 7.30
C LEU A 235 2.24 -5.16 8.28
N ASP A 236 1.32 -4.20 8.18
CA ASP A 236 1.16 -3.14 9.18
C ASP A 236 1.03 -3.73 10.59
N LEU A 237 1.75 -3.15 11.56
CA LEU A 237 1.76 -3.64 12.94
C LEU A 237 0.51 -3.14 13.68
N MET A 238 -0.33 -4.09 14.11
CA MET A 238 -1.50 -3.85 14.97
C MET A 238 -1.29 -4.58 16.29
N ASN A 239 -1.04 -3.84 17.38
CA ASN A 239 -0.67 -4.39 18.69
C ASN A 239 -1.78 -4.25 19.75
N GLY A 240 -2.94 -3.70 19.38
CA GLY A 240 -4.07 -3.44 20.27
C GLY A 240 -5.07 -4.58 20.41
N GLY A 241 -4.85 -5.74 19.78
CA GLY A 241 -5.82 -6.85 19.74
C GLY A 241 -6.97 -6.61 18.73
N ASP A 242 -8.02 -7.42 18.80
CA ASP A 242 -9.16 -7.34 17.88
C ASP A 242 -10.48 -6.92 18.58
N LEU A 243 -11.44 -6.39 17.81
CA LEU A 243 -12.73 -5.96 18.36
C LEU A 243 -13.57 -7.10 18.95
N HIS A 244 -13.33 -8.37 18.57
CA HIS A 244 -14.03 -9.48 19.21
C HIS A 244 -13.58 -9.67 20.65
N TYR A 245 -12.28 -9.62 20.91
CA TYR A 245 -11.71 -9.61 22.26
C TYR A 245 -12.24 -8.42 23.06
N HIS A 246 -12.14 -7.20 22.54
CA HIS A 246 -12.58 -6.01 23.25
C HIS A 246 -14.08 -6.02 23.54
N LEU A 247 -14.92 -6.48 22.60
CA LEU A 247 -16.35 -6.67 22.85
C LEU A 247 -16.62 -7.68 23.99
N SER A 248 -15.76 -8.69 24.16
CA SER A 248 -15.91 -9.67 25.24
C SER A 248 -15.51 -9.13 26.61
N GLN A 249 -14.52 -8.24 26.67
CA GLN A 249 -14.00 -7.65 27.92
C GLN A 249 -14.78 -6.40 28.33
N HIS A 250 -14.96 -5.46 27.41
CA HIS A 250 -15.68 -4.21 27.62
C HIS A 250 -17.20 -4.43 27.73
N GLY A 251 -17.72 -5.47 27.06
CA GLY A 251 -19.15 -5.60 26.80
C GLY A 251 -19.58 -4.78 25.58
N VAL A 252 -20.89 -4.68 25.38
CA VAL A 252 -21.47 -3.98 24.21
C VAL A 252 -21.10 -2.50 24.19
N PHE A 253 -20.98 -1.94 22.99
CA PHE A 253 -20.65 -0.54 22.77
C PHE A 253 -21.91 0.33 22.73
N SER A 254 -21.76 1.62 23.07
CA SER A 254 -22.82 2.59 22.85
C SER A 254 -22.96 2.93 21.35
N GLU A 255 -24.07 3.56 20.96
CA GLU A 255 -24.23 4.04 19.57
C GLU A 255 -23.12 5.02 19.16
N LYS A 256 -22.64 5.85 20.10
CA LYS A 256 -21.57 6.81 19.87
C LYS A 256 -20.24 6.10 19.60
N ASP A 257 -19.91 5.09 20.40
CA ASP A 257 -18.65 4.35 20.28
C ASP A 257 -18.66 3.48 19.01
N MET A 258 -19.78 2.81 18.74
CA MET A 258 -19.97 2.04 17.50
C MET A 258 -19.85 2.94 16.26
N ARG A 259 -20.38 4.18 16.32
CA ARG A 259 -20.30 5.14 15.21
C ARG A 259 -18.85 5.47 14.81
N PHE A 260 -17.95 5.56 15.79
CA PHE A 260 -16.52 5.74 15.53
C PHE A 260 -15.95 4.57 14.71
N TYR A 261 -16.11 3.34 15.18
CA TYR A 261 -15.61 2.16 14.47
C TYR A 261 -16.27 1.98 13.10
N ALA A 262 -17.58 2.26 12.99
CA ALA A 262 -18.29 2.21 11.73
C ALA A 262 -17.69 3.18 10.70
N ALA A 263 -17.37 4.41 11.11
CA ALA A 263 -16.80 5.42 10.21
C ALA A 263 -15.45 4.98 9.62
N GLU A 264 -14.54 4.46 10.46
CA GLU A 264 -13.23 3.96 10.00
C GLU A 264 -13.38 2.74 9.09
N ILE A 265 -14.26 1.79 9.44
CA ILE A 265 -14.50 0.59 8.65
C ILE A 265 -15.14 0.92 7.29
N ILE A 266 -16.05 1.90 7.23
CA ILE A 266 -16.65 2.38 5.97
C ILE A 266 -15.57 2.87 5.01
N LEU A 267 -14.58 3.63 5.50
CA LEU A 267 -13.47 4.11 4.67
C LEU A 267 -12.53 2.97 4.22
N GLY A 268 -12.32 1.95 5.06
CA GLY A 268 -11.62 0.73 4.67
C GLY A 268 -12.34 -0.03 3.55
N LEU A 269 -13.65 -0.23 3.68
CA LEU A 269 -14.47 -0.87 2.64
C LEU A 269 -14.48 -0.07 1.33
N GLU A 270 -14.63 1.25 1.41
CA GLU A 270 -14.58 2.14 0.25
C GLU A 270 -13.25 1.99 -0.52
N HIS A 271 -12.11 1.89 0.18
CA HIS A 271 -10.81 1.70 -0.47
C HIS A 271 -10.72 0.39 -1.24
N MET A 272 -11.26 -0.70 -0.68
CA MET A 272 -11.33 -2.01 -1.35
C MET A 272 -12.30 -1.97 -2.55
N HIS A 273 -13.50 -1.40 -2.36
CA HIS A 273 -14.54 -1.33 -3.39
C HIS A 273 -14.12 -0.48 -4.59
N ASN A 274 -13.40 0.63 -4.35
CA ASN A 274 -12.78 1.46 -5.39
C ASN A 274 -11.68 0.73 -6.20
N ARG A 275 -11.27 -0.45 -5.73
CA ARG A 275 -10.33 -1.37 -6.40
C ARG A 275 -11.00 -2.67 -6.84
N PHE A 276 -12.34 -2.70 -6.85
CA PHE A 276 -13.16 -3.84 -7.21
C PHE A 276 -12.86 -5.09 -6.37
N VAL A 277 -12.52 -4.91 -5.09
CA VAL A 277 -12.32 -6.00 -4.14
C VAL A 277 -13.51 -6.06 -3.20
N VAL A 278 -14.18 -7.21 -3.12
CA VAL A 278 -15.18 -7.51 -2.07
C VAL A 278 -14.51 -8.30 -0.94
N TYR A 279 -14.71 -7.89 0.30
CA TYR A 279 -13.99 -8.42 1.46
C TYR A 279 -14.55 -9.76 1.98
N ARG A 280 -15.89 -9.88 2.04
CA ARG A 280 -16.66 -11.11 2.36
C ARG A 280 -16.53 -11.71 3.76
N ASP A 281 -15.65 -11.22 4.62
CA ASP A 281 -15.49 -11.75 5.98
C ASP A 281 -15.50 -10.67 7.07
N LEU A 282 -16.36 -9.65 6.91
CA LEU A 282 -16.48 -8.56 7.88
C LEU A 282 -17.12 -9.03 9.18
N LYS A 283 -16.31 -9.07 10.24
CA LYS A 283 -16.69 -9.46 11.60
C LYS A 283 -15.74 -8.84 12.63
N PRO A 284 -16.12 -8.72 13.91
CA PRO A 284 -15.28 -8.06 14.90
C PRO A 284 -13.89 -8.67 15.08
N ALA A 285 -13.74 -9.98 14.88
CA ALA A 285 -12.45 -10.67 15.01
C ALA A 285 -11.43 -10.29 13.92
N ASN A 286 -11.88 -9.71 12.80
CA ASN A 286 -10.99 -9.27 11.71
C ASN A 286 -10.74 -7.76 11.75
N ILE A 287 -11.25 -7.04 12.77
CA ILE A 287 -11.00 -5.62 12.96
C ILE A 287 -9.99 -5.47 14.09
N LEU A 288 -8.76 -5.10 13.73
CA LEU A 288 -7.65 -4.95 14.69
C LEU A 288 -7.53 -3.51 15.16
N LEU A 289 -7.06 -3.32 16.39
CA LEU A 289 -6.75 -2.02 16.98
C LEU A 289 -5.24 -1.80 16.99
N ASP A 290 -4.83 -0.55 16.78
CA ASP A 290 -3.47 -0.11 17.08
C ASP A 290 -3.33 0.33 18.55
N GLU A 291 -2.17 0.83 18.94
CA GLU A 291 -1.89 1.27 20.32
C GLU A 291 -2.71 2.49 20.76
N HIS A 292 -3.29 3.23 19.80
CA HIS A 292 -4.10 4.42 20.05
C HIS A 292 -5.60 4.10 20.05
N GLY A 293 -6.00 2.92 19.58
CA GLY A 293 -7.39 2.47 19.51
C GLY A 293 -8.06 2.65 18.14
N HIS A 294 -7.32 3.12 17.13
CA HIS A 294 -7.82 3.18 15.76
C HIS A 294 -7.87 1.79 15.13
N VAL A 295 -8.83 1.57 14.23
CA VAL A 295 -9.11 0.25 13.68
C VAL A 295 -8.67 0.06 12.23
N ARG A 296 -8.26 -1.16 11.92
CA ARG A 296 -7.99 -1.61 10.55
C ARG A 296 -8.63 -2.96 10.25
N ILE A 297 -9.15 -3.11 9.03
CA ILE A 297 -9.61 -4.39 8.50
C ILE A 297 -8.38 -5.26 8.19
N SER A 298 -8.38 -6.51 8.66
CA SER A 298 -7.30 -7.48 8.48
C SER A 298 -7.78 -8.76 7.79
N ASP A 299 -6.87 -9.70 7.48
CA ASP A 299 -7.17 -11.02 6.89
C ASP A 299 -8.02 -10.98 5.60
N LEU A 300 -7.35 -10.82 4.46
CA LEU A 300 -8.00 -10.77 3.14
C LEU A 300 -8.06 -12.15 2.46
N GLY A 301 -7.85 -13.24 3.19
CA GLY A 301 -7.82 -14.59 2.61
C GLY A 301 -9.11 -14.99 1.89
N LEU A 302 -10.25 -14.46 2.35
CA LEU A 302 -11.57 -14.67 1.74
C LEU A 302 -12.00 -13.54 0.81
N ALA A 303 -11.22 -12.48 0.60
CA ALA A 303 -11.59 -11.40 -0.31
C ALA A 303 -11.55 -11.88 -1.78
N CYS A 304 -12.17 -11.11 -2.69
CA CYS A 304 -12.23 -11.46 -4.11
C CYS A 304 -12.24 -10.22 -5.01
N ASP A 305 -11.45 -10.25 -6.08
CA ASP A 305 -11.52 -9.28 -7.17
C ASP A 305 -12.73 -9.56 -8.09
N PHE A 306 -13.63 -8.59 -8.20
CA PHE A 306 -14.82 -8.65 -9.04
C PHE A 306 -14.74 -7.76 -10.30
N SER A 307 -13.58 -7.15 -10.60
CA SER A 307 -13.39 -6.26 -11.76
C SER A 307 -13.67 -6.92 -13.10
N LYS A 308 -13.37 -8.23 -13.22
CA LYS A 308 -13.57 -9.01 -14.45
C LYS A 308 -14.79 -9.93 -14.39
N LYS A 309 -15.00 -10.56 -13.24
CA LYS A 309 -16.08 -11.54 -13.05
C LYS A 309 -16.58 -11.47 -11.61
N LYS A 310 -17.89 -11.31 -11.46
CA LYS A 310 -18.54 -11.35 -10.16
C LYS A 310 -18.47 -12.76 -9.53
N PRO A 311 -18.09 -12.89 -8.25
CA PRO A 311 -18.20 -14.17 -7.54
C PRO A 311 -19.66 -14.59 -7.37
N HIS A 312 -19.88 -15.89 -7.14
CA HIS A 312 -21.19 -16.51 -6.90
C HIS A 312 -21.13 -17.63 -5.85
N ALA A 313 -19.94 -17.85 -5.26
CA ALA A 313 -19.73 -18.87 -4.25
C ALA A 313 -20.16 -18.34 -2.88
N SER A 314 -20.78 -19.19 -2.08
CA SER A 314 -21.11 -18.89 -0.67
C SER A 314 -19.83 -18.97 0.16
N VAL A 315 -19.27 -17.81 0.47
CA VAL A 315 -17.99 -17.65 1.18
C VAL A 315 -18.15 -16.53 2.20
N GLY A 316 -17.75 -16.80 3.45
CA GLY A 316 -17.79 -15.85 4.55
C GLY A 316 -18.18 -16.54 5.86
N THR A 317 -18.23 -15.77 6.95
CA THR A 317 -18.67 -16.27 8.25
C THR A 317 -20.21 -16.26 8.34
N HIS A 318 -20.81 -17.41 8.70
CA HIS A 318 -22.26 -17.51 8.95
C HIS A 318 -22.73 -16.48 9.99
N GLY A 319 -23.87 -15.85 9.73
CA GLY A 319 -24.40 -14.75 10.53
C GLY A 319 -23.91 -13.36 10.12
N TYR A 320 -23.06 -13.25 9.09
CA TYR A 320 -22.69 -11.99 8.44
C TYR A 320 -22.88 -12.04 6.91
N MET A 321 -22.86 -13.24 6.31
CA MET A 321 -23.09 -13.41 4.87
C MET A 321 -24.45 -12.86 4.43
N ALA A 322 -24.44 -12.12 3.32
CA ALA A 322 -25.62 -11.53 2.71
C ALA A 322 -26.51 -12.58 1.98
N PRO A 323 -27.80 -12.30 1.76
CA PRO A 323 -28.71 -13.20 1.05
C PRO A 323 -28.21 -13.64 -0.32
N GLU A 324 -27.69 -12.72 -1.13
CA GLU A 324 -27.16 -13.01 -2.47
C GLU A 324 -25.87 -13.83 -2.45
N VAL A 325 -25.14 -13.87 -1.32
CA VAL A 325 -23.96 -14.73 -1.12
C VAL A 325 -24.39 -16.15 -0.74
N LEU A 326 -25.45 -16.28 0.06
CA LEU A 326 -26.00 -17.58 0.49
C LEU A 326 -26.72 -18.31 -0.66
N GLN A 327 -27.34 -17.58 -1.58
CA GLN A 327 -28.02 -18.15 -2.73
C GLN A 327 -27.01 -18.66 -3.77
N LYS A 328 -26.91 -19.99 -3.87
CA LYS A 328 -26.03 -20.64 -4.85
C LYS A 328 -26.37 -20.20 -6.28
N GLY A 329 -25.36 -19.73 -7.00
CA GLY A 329 -25.49 -19.30 -8.40
C GLY A 329 -25.88 -17.84 -8.59
N THR A 330 -26.22 -17.13 -7.52
CA THR A 330 -26.43 -15.67 -7.56
C THR A 330 -25.08 -14.97 -7.54
N ALA A 331 -24.81 -14.17 -8.57
CA ALA A 331 -23.58 -13.38 -8.63
C ALA A 331 -23.70 -12.11 -7.76
N TYR A 332 -22.63 -11.74 -7.08
CA TYR A 332 -22.60 -10.57 -6.18
C TYR A 332 -21.30 -9.77 -6.32
N ASP A 333 -21.26 -8.62 -5.66
CA ASP A 333 -20.15 -7.65 -5.67
C ASP A 333 -19.98 -7.03 -4.28
N SER A 334 -19.59 -5.76 -4.18
CA SER A 334 -19.45 -5.01 -2.93
C SER A 334 -20.72 -4.96 -2.06
N SER A 335 -21.90 -5.24 -2.65
CA SER A 335 -23.18 -5.35 -1.94
C SER A 335 -23.13 -6.26 -0.71
N ALA A 336 -22.34 -7.33 -0.75
CA ALA A 336 -22.19 -8.27 0.35
C ALA A 336 -21.58 -7.65 1.62
N ASP A 337 -20.63 -6.72 1.45
CA ASP A 337 -19.91 -6.12 2.57
C ASP A 337 -20.80 -5.12 3.34
N TRP A 338 -21.71 -4.42 2.66
CA TRP A 338 -22.65 -3.51 3.32
C TRP A 338 -23.65 -4.24 4.22
N PHE A 339 -24.11 -5.41 3.79
CA PHE A 339 -24.94 -6.27 4.65
C PHE A 339 -24.14 -6.81 5.84
N SER A 340 -22.90 -7.25 5.59
CA SER A 340 -21.99 -7.73 6.64
C SER A 340 -21.69 -6.63 7.66
N LEU A 341 -21.57 -5.37 7.20
CA LEU A 341 -21.42 -4.19 8.07
C LEU A 341 -22.62 -4.06 8.99
N GLY A 342 -23.85 -4.08 8.46
CA GLY A 342 -25.07 -4.06 9.28
C GLY A 342 -25.08 -5.15 10.35
N CYS A 343 -24.69 -6.38 9.99
CA CYS A 343 -24.60 -7.50 10.94
C CYS A 343 -23.56 -7.25 12.04
N MET A 344 -22.39 -6.74 11.67
CA MET A 344 -21.31 -6.44 12.59
C MET A 344 -21.66 -5.29 13.54
N LEU A 345 -22.23 -4.19 13.04
CA LEU A 345 -22.63 -3.05 13.86
C LEU A 345 -23.71 -3.45 14.88
N PHE A 346 -24.70 -4.26 14.45
CA PHE A 346 -25.68 -4.83 15.37
C PHE A 346 -25.00 -5.66 16.48
N LYS A 347 -24.00 -6.48 16.13
CA LYS A 347 -23.25 -7.26 17.10
C LYS A 347 -22.48 -6.40 18.09
N LEU A 348 -21.89 -5.28 17.68
CA LEU A 348 -21.22 -4.36 18.60
C LEU A 348 -22.19 -3.78 19.64
N LEU A 349 -23.45 -3.57 19.28
CA LEU A 349 -24.49 -3.02 20.14
C LEU A 349 -25.21 -4.07 21.02
N ARG A 350 -25.31 -5.33 20.56
CA ARG A 350 -26.12 -6.39 21.19
C ARG A 350 -25.32 -7.61 21.67
N GLY A 351 -24.06 -7.73 21.28
CA GLY A 351 -23.18 -8.85 21.62
C GLY A 351 -23.35 -10.11 20.76
N HIS A 352 -24.36 -10.16 19.89
CA HIS A 352 -24.62 -11.29 18.99
C HIS A 352 -25.03 -10.81 17.59
N SER A 353 -24.89 -11.67 16.57
CA SER A 353 -25.38 -11.38 15.22
C SER A 353 -26.92 -11.28 15.20
N PRO A 354 -27.52 -10.44 14.32
CA PRO A 354 -28.97 -10.30 14.22
C PRO A 354 -29.68 -11.60 13.85
N PHE A 355 -29.01 -12.50 13.12
CA PHE A 355 -29.57 -13.78 12.66
C PHE A 355 -29.15 -14.96 13.55
N ARG A 356 -28.63 -14.69 14.75
CA ARG A 356 -28.19 -15.71 15.71
C ARG A 356 -28.96 -15.59 17.02
N GLN A 357 -30.27 -15.79 16.95
CA GLN A 357 -31.15 -15.79 18.12
C GLN A 357 -30.82 -16.99 19.05
N HIS A 358 -30.99 -16.80 20.37
CA HIS A 358 -30.78 -17.82 21.41
C HIS A 358 -29.45 -18.59 21.37
N LYS A 359 -28.38 -17.97 20.86
CA LYS A 359 -27.04 -18.58 20.73
C LYS A 359 -27.02 -19.86 19.88
N THR A 360 -27.98 -20.05 18.97
CA THR A 360 -27.98 -21.21 18.06
C THR A 360 -26.63 -21.37 17.37
N LYS A 361 -26.20 -22.62 17.23
CA LYS A 361 -24.97 -23.01 16.51
C LYS A 361 -25.30 -23.66 15.16
N ASP A 362 -26.58 -23.89 14.86
CA ASP A 362 -27.00 -24.46 13.58
C ASP A 362 -26.84 -23.41 12.47
N LYS A 363 -25.89 -23.68 11.58
CA LYS A 363 -25.57 -22.82 10.45
C LYS A 363 -26.74 -22.71 9.47
N HIS A 364 -27.49 -23.80 9.26
CA HIS A 364 -28.62 -23.80 8.34
C HIS A 364 -29.79 -22.97 8.85
N GLU A 365 -29.98 -22.92 10.17
CA GLU A 365 -30.94 -22.03 10.80
C GLU A 365 -30.56 -20.57 10.63
N ILE A 366 -29.29 -20.22 10.90
CA ILE A 366 -28.78 -18.85 10.73
C ILE A 366 -28.96 -18.39 9.27
N ASP A 367 -28.57 -19.24 8.31
CA ASP A 367 -28.68 -18.91 6.89
C ASP A 367 -30.16 -18.75 6.46
N ARG A 368 -31.05 -19.60 6.98
CA ARG A 368 -32.50 -19.48 6.74
C ARG A 368 -33.04 -18.17 7.29
N MET A 369 -32.68 -17.78 8.51
CA MET A 369 -33.10 -16.51 9.12
C MET A 369 -32.70 -15.32 8.26
N THR A 370 -31.46 -15.29 7.75
CA THR A 370 -30.98 -14.25 6.83
C THR A 370 -31.83 -14.13 5.56
N LEU A 371 -32.32 -15.26 5.03
CA LEU A 371 -33.11 -15.28 3.80
C LEU A 371 -34.59 -14.93 4.04
N THR A 372 -35.18 -15.35 5.16
CA THR A 372 -36.64 -15.31 5.34
C THR A 372 -37.13 -14.27 6.34
N MET A 373 -36.35 -13.93 7.36
CA MET A 373 -36.80 -13.11 8.48
C MET A 373 -36.33 -11.66 8.37
N ASN A 374 -37.20 -10.72 8.72
CA ASN A 374 -36.79 -9.35 8.98
C ASN A 374 -36.16 -9.28 10.38
N VAL A 375 -35.14 -8.44 10.54
CA VAL A 375 -34.49 -8.23 11.83
C VAL A 375 -35.37 -7.35 12.70
N GLU A 376 -35.75 -7.84 13.87
CA GLU A 376 -36.44 -7.02 14.87
C GLU A 376 -35.42 -6.15 15.61
N LEU A 377 -35.56 -4.83 15.48
CA LEU A 377 -34.67 -3.86 16.11
C LEU A 377 -35.26 -3.39 17.45
N PRO A 378 -34.49 -3.40 18.56
CA PRO A 378 -34.98 -2.97 19.87
C PRO A 378 -35.50 -1.53 19.90
N ASP A 379 -36.51 -1.27 20.74
CA ASP A 379 -37.05 0.08 20.95
C ASP A 379 -36.06 1.05 21.60
N SER A 380 -35.01 0.53 22.23
CA SER A 380 -33.93 1.33 22.79
C SER A 380 -33.02 1.99 21.74
N PHE A 381 -33.09 1.57 20.46
CA PHE A 381 -32.27 2.15 19.40
C PHE A 381 -32.84 3.47 18.90
N SER A 382 -31.96 4.43 18.64
CA SER A 382 -32.35 5.70 18.04
C SER A 382 -33.03 5.50 16.67
N PRO A 383 -33.96 6.39 16.27
CA PRO A 383 -34.58 6.32 14.94
C PRO A 383 -33.55 6.32 13.80
N GLU A 384 -32.48 7.09 13.96
CA GLU A 384 -31.39 7.16 12.98
C GLU A 384 -30.62 5.84 12.89
N LEU A 385 -30.35 5.18 14.02
CA LEU A 385 -29.71 3.87 14.02
C LEU A 385 -30.63 2.80 13.41
N LYS A 386 -31.92 2.81 13.75
CA LYS A 386 -32.90 1.87 13.18
C LYS A 386 -32.92 1.98 11.66
N SER A 387 -33.06 3.21 11.14
CA SER A 387 -33.02 3.49 9.70
C SER A 387 -31.72 3.02 9.05
N LEU A 388 -30.57 3.21 9.71
CA LEU A 388 -29.27 2.76 9.19
C LEU A 388 -29.23 1.23 9.05
N LEU A 389 -29.58 0.51 10.12
CA LEU A 389 -29.54 -0.94 10.14
C LEU A 389 -30.59 -1.55 9.20
N GLU A 390 -31.79 -0.98 9.14
CA GLU A 390 -32.83 -1.37 8.18
C GLU A 390 -32.36 -1.18 6.74
N GLY A 391 -31.63 -0.10 6.44
CA GLY A 391 -31.05 0.16 5.11
C GLY A 391 -29.93 -0.82 4.75
N LEU A 392 -29.00 -1.09 5.67
CA LEU A 392 -27.88 -2.02 5.44
C LEU A 392 -28.33 -3.49 5.37
N LEU A 393 -29.33 -3.87 6.16
CA LEU A 393 -29.84 -5.24 6.27
C LEU A 393 -31.02 -5.52 5.31
N GLN A 394 -31.25 -4.66 4.31
CA GLN A 394 -32.18 -4.98 3.23
C GLN A 394 -31.73 -6.24 2.50
N ARG A 395 -32.67 -7.18 2.32
CA ARG A 395 -32.39 -8.43 1.60
C ARG A 395 -32.22 -8.21 0.10
N ASP A 396 -33.02 -7.32 -0.46
CA ASP A 396 -32.95 -6.92 -1.85
C ASP A 396 -31.81 -5.91 -2.05
N VAL A 397 -30.80 -6.28 -2.84
CA VAL A 397 -29.65 -5.44 -3.17
C VAL A 397 -30.08 -4.12 -3.80
N ALA A 398 -31.15 -4.10 -4.61
CA ALA A 398 -31.64 -2.89 -5.26
C ALA A 398 -32.21 -1.84 -4.28
N LYS A 399 -32.46 -2.24 -3.02
CA LYS A 399 -32.95 -1.36 -1.95
C LYS A 399 -31.93 -1.14 -0.84
N ARG A 400 -30.80 -1.86 -0.88
CA ARG A 400 -29.80 -1.84 0.19
C ARG A 400 -28.98 -0.56 0.15
N LEU A 401 -28.77 0.02 1.32
CA LEU A 401 -27.90 1.18 1.49
C LEU A 401 -26.46 0.82 1.07
N GLY A 402 -25.83 1.66 0.25
CA GLY A 402 -24.53 1.41 -0.34
C GLY A 402 -24.58 0.70 -1.69
N CYS A 403 -25.78 0.38 -2.20
CA CYS A 403 -26.00 -0.36 -3.45
C CYS A 403 -26.84 0.41 -4.47
N LEU A 404 -27.13 1.69 -4.25
CA LEU A 404 -27.99 2.54 -5.12
C LEU A 404 -27.19 3.32 -6.18
N GLY A 405 -25.95 2.93 -6.43
CA GLY A 405 -25.08 3.45 -7.50
C GLY A 405 -23.98 4.42 -7.07
N ARG A 406 -24.00 4.95 -5.83
CA ARG A 406 -22.95 5.83 -5.26
C ARG A 406 -22.09 5.16 -4.17
N GLY A 407 -22.39 3.92 -3.81
CA GLY A 407 -21.53 3.12 -2.93
C GLY A 407 -21.40 3.70 -1.53
N ALA A 408 -20.17 3.80 -1.02
CA ALA A 408 -19.91 4.30 0.33
C ALA A 408 -20.50 5.69 0.61
N SER A 409 -20.59 6.57 -0.39
CA SER A 409 -21.19 7.90 -0.23
C SER A 409 -22.63 7.84 0.29
N GLU A 410 -23.42 6.84 -0.10
CA GLU A 410 -24.79 6.66 0.39
C GLU A 410 -24.82 6.39 1.90
N VAL A 411 -23.89 5.55 2.37
CA VAL A 411 -23.75 5.22 3.79
C VAL A 411 -23.26 6.43 4.56
N LYS A 412 -22.29 7.17 4.01
CA LYS A 412 -21.71 8.38 4.61
C LYS A 412 -22.72 9.53 4.76
N GLU A 413 -23.64 9.66 3.80
CA GLU A 413 -24.72 10.66 3.78
C GLU A 413 -25.88 10.31 4.73
N HIS A 414 -25.91 9.10 5.29
CA HIS A 414 -26.99 8.67 6.16
C HIS A 414 -27.07 9.50 7.46
N LEU A 415 -28.29 9.76 7.93
CA LEU A 415 -28.56 10.70 9.04
C LEU A 415 -27.86 10.31 10.36
N PHE A 416 -27.60 9.01 10.57
CA PHE A 416 -26.81 8.51 11.70
C PHE A 416 -25.40 9.09 11.76
N PHE A 417 -24.78 9.40 10.61
CA PHE A 417 -23.44 9.99 10.53
C PHE A 417 -23.47 11.52 10.36
N LYS A 418 -24.63 12.16 10.52
CA LYS A 418 -24.75 13.62 10.45
C LYS A 418 -23.76 14.28 11.42
N GLY A 419 -22.95 15.20 10.90
CA GLY A 419 -21.93 15.93 11.64
C GLY A 419 -20.56 15.25 11.70
N ILE A 420 -20.39 14.07 11.10
CA ILE A 420 -19.06 13.51 10.85
C ILE A 420 -18.39 14.26 9.70
N ASP A 421 -17.18 14.75 9.96
CA ASP A 421 -16.25 15.17 8.92
C ASP A 421 -15.41 13.95 8.49
N TRP A 422 -15.72 13.41 7.31
CA TRP A 422 -15.06 12.21 6.79
C TRP A 422 -13.56 12.43 6.48
N GLN A 423 -13.13 13.66 6.25
CA GLN A 423 -11.71 13.97 6.09
C GLN A 423 -11.00 13.84 7.44
N GLN A 424 -11.61 14.32 8.52
CA GLN A 424 -11.08 14.16 9.88
C GLN A 424 -11.07 12.70 10.33
N VAL A 425 -12.04 11.89 9.88
CA VAL A 425 -11.98 10.43 10.05
C VAL A 425 -10.76 9.87 9.32
N TYR A 426 -10.59 10.18 8.02
CA TYR A 426 -9.45 9.69 7.21
C TYR A 426 -8.09 10.02 7.85
N LEU A 427 -7.96 11.20 8.44
CA LEU A 427 -6.77 11.66 9.15
C LEU A 427 -6.64 11.15 10.59
N GLN A 428 -7.53 10.26 11.02
CA GLN A 428 -7.55 9.63 12.34
C GLN A 428 -7.58 10.66 13.49
N LYS A 429 -8.38 11.74 13.34
CA LYS A 429 -8.46 12.84 14.33
C LYS A 429 -9.56 12.66 15.38
N TYR A 430 -10.55 11.82 15.11
CA TYR A 430 -11.58 11.51 16.11
C TYR A 430 -10.96 10.67 17.25
N PRO A 431 -11.29 10.98 18.52
CA PRO A 431 -10.76 10.23 19.65
C PRO A 431 -11.38 8.81 19.69
N PRO A 432 -10.57 7.75 19.73
CA PRO A 432 -11.07 6.38 19.86
C PRO A 432 -11.80 6.16 21.19
N PRO A 433 -12.89 5.37 21.20
CA PRO A 433 -13.68 5.12 22.41
C PRO A 433 -12.99 4.17 23.40
N LEU A 434 -12.07 3.33 22.90
CA LEU A 434 -11.28 2.39 23.69
C LEU A 434 -9.81 2.50 23.26
N ILE A 435 -8.94 2.83 24.22
CA ILE A 435 -7.49 2.79 24.05
C ILE A 435 -6.99 1.49 24.69
N PRO A 436 -6.34 0.58 23.94
CA PRO A 436 -5.84 -0.67 24.49
C PRO A 436 -4.84 -0.45 25.65
N PRO A 437 -4.88 -1.26 26.72
CA PRO A 437 -3.97 -1.09 27.85
C PRO A 437 -2.52 -1.29 27.44
N ARG A 438 -1.63 -0.35 27.80
CA ARG A 438 -0.19 -0.46 27.51
C ARG A 438 0.41 -1.64 28.25
N GLY A 439 1.01 -2.59 27.53
CA GLY A 439 1.66 -3.78 28.09
C GLY A 439 0.82 -5.05 27.95
N GLU A 440 -0.50 -4.92 27.86
CA GLU A 440 -1.40 -5.95 27.33
C GLU A 440 -1.32 -5.95 25.81
N VAL A 441 -0.18 -6.38 25.27
CA VAL A 441 -0.21 -6.98 23.94
C VAL A 441 -1.13 -8.18 24.06
N ASN A 442 -2.38 -8.01 23.66
CA ASN A 442 -3.39 -9.06 23.71
C ASN A 442 -3.19 -10.09 22.57
N ALA A 443 -1.94 -10.47 22.32
CA ALA A 443 -1.66 -11.89 22.17
C ALA A 443 -1.90 -12.48 23.56
N ALA A 444 -2.68 -13.53 23.69
CA ALA A 444 -2.67 -14.25 24.96
C ALA A 444 -1.21 -14.54 25.37
N ASP A 445 -0.89 -14.71 26.65
CA ASP A 445 0.48 -15.07 27.04
C ASP A 445 0.95 -16.25 26.19
N ALA A 446 2.24 -16.41 25.86
CA ALA A 446 2.66 -17.46 24.90
C ALA A 446 2.13 -18.88 25.29
N PHE A 447 1.88 -19.07 26.59
CA PHE A 447 1.17 -20.20 27.21
C PHE A 447 -0.34 -20.25 26.91
N ASP A 448 -1.06 -19.13 26.94
CA ASP A 448 -2.50 -19.04 26.71
C ASP A 448 -2.89 -19.09 25.23
N ILE A 449 -1.99 -18.73 24.29
CA ILE A 449 -2.33 -18.82 22.86
C ILE A 449 -2.34 -20.29 22.37
N GLY A 450 -1.94 -21.27 23.21
CA GLY A 450 -1.92 -22.71 22.91
C GLY A 450 -0.93 -23.14 21.81
N SER A 451 -0.01 -24.05 22.09
CA SER A 451 0.97 -24.48 21.07
C SER A 451 0.31 -25.33 19.99
N PHE A 452 0.81 -25.17 18.79
CA PHE A 452 0.55 -26.10 17.71
C PHE A 452 1.21 -27.44 18.00
N ASP A 453 0.41 -28.52 17.96
CA ASP A 453 0.97 -29.86 18.06
C ASP A 453 1.78 -30.15 16.80
N GLU A 454 3.06 -30.48 16.99
CA GLU A 454 3.94 -30.86 15.89
C GLU A 454 3.58 -32.26 15.35
N GLU A 455 2.91 -33.09 16.17
CA GLU A 455 2.44 -34.42 15.74
C GLU A 455 1.44 -34.34 14.59
N ASP A 456 0.59 -33.30 14.56
CA ASP A 456 -0.41 -33.06 13.51
C ASP A 456 0.20 -33.04 12.10
N THR A 457 1.46 -32.61 11.97
CA THR A 457 2.12 -32.40 10.67
C THR A 457 3.30 -33.33 10.40
N LYS A 458 3.61 -34.22 11.35
CA LYS A 458 4.81 -35.09 11.34
C LYS A 458 4.85 -36.03 10.12
N GLY A 459 3.69 -36.49 9.65
CA GLY A 459 3.55 -37.33 8.45
C GLY A 459 3.53 -36.58 7.12
N ILE A 460 3.48 -35.25 7.13
CA ILE A 460 3.28 -34.44 5.92
C ILE A 460 4.62 -34.01 5.35
N LYS A 461 4.90 -34.44 4.12
CA LYS A 461 6.06 -34.03 3.34
C LYS A 461 5.66 -33.01 2.28
N LEU A 462 6.49 -31.98 2.13
CA LEU A 462 6.40 -31.01 1.04
C LEU A 462 7.18 -31.55 -0.15
N LEU A 463 6.52 -31.69 -1.29
CA LEU A 463 7.07 -32.11 -2.57
C LEU A 463 7.45 -30.88 -3.40
N ASP A 464 8.26 -31.08 -4.44
CA ASP A 464 8.61 -30.00 -5.38
C ASP A 464 7.36 -29.42 -6.07
N SER A 465 6.35 -30.26 -6.34
CA SER A 465 5.05 -29.81 -6.86
C SER A 465 4.32 -28.87 -5.90
N ASP A 466 4.48 -29.05 -4.59
CA ASP A 466 3.90 -28.15 -3.59
C ASP A 466 4.66 -26.81 -3.57
N GLN A 467 5.97 -26.83 -3.77
CA GLN A 467 6.79 -25.63 -3.82
C GLN A 467 6.51 -24.79 -5.08
N GLU A 468 6.26 -25.43 -6.23
CA GLU A 468 5.97 -24.73 -7.48
C GLU A 468 4.70 -23.85 -7.38
N LEU A 469 3.73 -24.23 -6.53
CA LEU A 469 2.54 -23.40 -6.23
C LEU A 469 2.92 -22.02 -5.67
N TYR A 470 4.03 -21.93 -4.95
CA TYR A 470 4.47 -20.72 -4.24
C TYR A 470 5.60 -19.96 -4.95
N LYS A 471 6.00 -20.38 -6.15
CA LYS A 471 7.09 -19.74 -6.92
C LYS A 471 6.88 -18.24 -7.15
N ASN A 472 5.63 -17.83 -7.38
CA ASN A 472 5.25 -16.43 -7.60
C ASN A 472 4.69 -15.77 -6.31
N PHE A 473 4.96 -16.36 -5.15
CA PHE A 473 4.57 -15.80 -3.86
C PHE A 473 5.43 -14.59 -3.44
N PRO A 474 6.76 -14.55 -3.68
CA PRO A 474 7.55 -13.40 -3.30
C PRO A 474 7.10 -12.11 -4.00
N LEU A 475 6.97 -11.02 -3.26
CA LEU A 475 6.54 -9.73 -3.77
C LEU A 475 7.03 -8.58 -2.88
N VAL A 476 7.38 -7.46 -3.50
CA VAL A 476 7.67 -6.18 -2.83
C VAL A 476 6.68 -5.14 -3.35
N ILE A 477 5.98 -4.45 -2.44
CA ILE A 477 5.14 -3.30 -2.81
C ILE A 477 6.05 -2.07 -2.89
N SER A 478 6.41 -1.69 -4.11
CA SER A 478 7.35 -0.60 -4.43
C SER A 478 7.08 0.69 -3.65
N GLU A 479 5.83 1.17 -3.65
CA GLU A 479 5.41 2.37 -2.93
C GLU A 479 5.76 2.30 -1.45
N ARG A 480 5.47 1.17 -0.79
CA ARG A 480 5.68 1.00 0.64
C ARG A 480 7.15 0.83 1.02
N TRP A 481 7.93 0.10 0.23
CA TRP A 481 9.38 0.03 0.46
C TRP A 481 10.06 1.39 0.28
N GLN A 482 9.68 2.16 -0.75
CA GLN A 482 10.24 3.50 -0.95
C GLN A 482 9.83 4.44 0.19
N GLN A 483 8.59 4.38 0.66
CA GLN A 483 8.14 5.15 1.82
C GLN A 483 8.90 4.79 3.09
N GLU A 484 9.06 3.49 3.38
CA GLU A 484 9.85 2.99 4.52
C GLU A 484 11.26 3.58 4.52
N VAL A 485 11.96 3.50 3.39
CA VAL A 485 13.34 3.98 3.27
C VAL A 485 13.40 5.50 3.34
N ALA A 486 12.46 6.21 2.69
CA ALA A 486 12.38 7.67 2.72
C ALA A 486 12.22 8.22 4.14
N GLU A 487 11.44 7.54 4.99
CA GLU A 487 11.20 7.93 6.39
C GLU A 487 12.34 7.56 7.34
N THR A 488 13.30 6.73 6.93
CA THR A 488 14.29 6.12 7.83
C THR A 488 15.73 6.44 7.45
N VAL A 489 16.21 5.87 6.34
CA VAL A 489 17.66 5.81 6.03
C VAL A 489 18.04 6.59 4.77
N TYR A 490 17.08 7.06 3.98
CA TYR A 490 17.31 7.67 2.66
C TYR A 490 18.35 8.80 2.69
N ASP A 491 18.18 9.79 3.57
CA ASP A 491 19.08 10.95 3.64
C ASP A 491 20.48 10.57 4.11
N ALA A 492 20.57 9.73 5.14
CA ALA A 492 21.84 9.28 5.70
C ALA A 492 22.64 8.45 4.66
N VAL A 493 21.98 7.50 3.99
CA VAL A 493 22.60 6.65 2.96
C VAL A 493 23.05 7.49 1.77
N ASN A 494 22.25 8.44 1.31
CA ASN A 494 22.66 9.34 0.22
C ASN A 494 23.88 10.17 0.62
N SER A 495 23.89 10.78 1.80
CA SER A 495 25.02 11.60 2.29
C SER A 495 26.32 10.80 2.38
N ASP A 496 26.26 9.58 2.92
CA ASP A 496 27.45 8.74 3.06
C ASP A 496 27.92 8.18 1.71
N THR A 497 27.00 7.87 0.80
CA THR A 497 27.32 7.48 -0.57
C THR A 497 28.00 8.63 -1.32
N ASP A 498 27.48 9.85 -1.22
CA ASP A 498 28.07 11.05 -1.83
C ASP A 498 29.52 11.28 -1.35
N LYS A 499 29.76 11.18 -0.04
CA LYS A 499 31.11 11.30 0.54
C LYS A 499 32.05 10.22 0.02
N ASN A 500 31.57 8.98 -0.10
CA ASN A 500 32.39 7.86 -0.59
C ASN A 500 32.71 7.99 -2.07
N GLU A 501 31.75 8.40 -2.89
CA GLU A 501 31.93 8.65 -4.32
C GLU A 501 32.89 9.81 -4.56
N ALA A 502 32.77 10.92 -3.80
CA ALA A 502 33.68 12.06 -3.87
C ALA A 502 35.13 11.66 -3.50
N ARG A 503 35.32 10.88 -2.44
CA ARG A 503 36.63 10.34 -2.04
C ARG A 503 37.23 9.45 -3.14
N LYS A 504 36.42 8.59 -3.76
CA LYS A 504 36.86 7.71 -4.85
C LYS A 504 37.25 8.51 -6.11
N ARG A 505 36.46 9.51 -6.49
CA ARG A 505 36.77 10.44 -7.59
C ARG A 505 38.09 11.17 -7.35
N ALA A 506 38.30 11.72 -6.15
CA ALA A 506 39.55 12.40 -5.78
C ALA A 506 40.78 11.48 -5.85
N LYS A 507 40.64 10.24 -5.36
CA LYS A 507 41.71 9.23 -5.42
C LYS A 507 42.05 8.83 -6.87
N ASN A 508 41.03 8.59 -7.70
CA ASN A 508 41.25 8.23 -9.11
C ASN A 508 41.94 9.35 -9.89
N LYS A 509 41.58 10.61 -9.60
CA LYS A 509 42.24 11.79 -10.18
C LYS A 509 43.72 11.86 -9.81
N GLN A 510 44.09 11.59 -8.55
CA GLN A 510 45.49 11.52 -8.13
C GLN A 510 46.27 10.38 -8.82
N GLN A 511 45.60 9.29 -9.17
CA GLN A 511 46.21 8.12 -9.82
C GLN A 511 46.25 8.23 -11.36
N GLY A 512 45.77 9.34 -11.95
CA GLY A 512 45.71 9.51 -13.40
C GLY A 512 44.69 8.60 -14.10
N HIS A 513 43.75 8.00 -13.36
CA HIS A 513 42.69 7.14 -13.87
C HIS A 513 41.43 7.96 -14.22
N GLU A 514 41.59 9.09 -14.93
CA GLU A 514 40.49 10.02 -15.25
C GLU A 514 39.68 9.62 -16.49
N GLU A 515 40.24 8.86 -17.44
CA GLU A 515 39.52 8.46 -18.64
C GLU A 515 38.54 7.31 -18.38
N ASP A 516 37.24 7.60 -18.52
CA ASP A 516 36.24 6.54 -18.61
C ASP A 516 36.43 5.80 -19.93
N TYR A 517 36.98 4.59 -19.84
CA TYR A 517 37.27 3.73 -20.98
C TYR A 517 36.08 3.50 -21.94
N ALA A 518 34.85 3.65 -21.44
CA ALA A 518 33.63 3.50 -22.23
C ALA A 518 33.30 4.74 -23.07
N LEU A 519 33.67 5.95 -22.61
CA LEU A 519 33.33 7.21 -23.28
C LEU A 519 34.06 7.35 -24.62
N GLY A 520 33.38 7.93 -25.61
CA GLY A 520 33.94 8.15 -26.96
C GLY A 520 34.06 6.89 -27.83
N LYS A 521 33.53 5.74 -27.38
CA LYS A 521 33.49 4.47 -28.13
C LYS A 521 32.05 4.02 -28.40
N ASP A 522 31.91 2.91 -29.12
CA ASP A 522 30.63 2.23 -29.39
C ASP A 522 30.23 1.25 -28.27
N CYS A 523 30.62 1.53 -27.02
CA CYS A 523 30.27 0.67 -25.88
C CYS A 523 28.75 0.65 -25.67
N ILE A 524 28.17 -0.55 -25.58
CA ILE A 524 26.72 -0.75 -25.38
C ILE A 524 26.36 -0.67 -23.90
N MET A 525 27.16 -1.32 -23.03
CA MET A 525 26.93 -1.42 -21.59
C MET A 525 28.23 -1.83 -20.88
N HIS A 526 28.41 -1.39 -19.64
CA HIS A 526 29.57 -1.76 -18.83
C HIS A 526 29.20 -1.90 -17.35
N GLY A 527 29.95 -2.69 -16.59
CA GLY A 527 29.65 -2.95 -15.18
C GLY A 527 30.40 -4.12 -14.57
N TYR A 528 30.26 -4.31 -13.26
CA TYR A 528 30.91 -5.42 -12.56
C TYR A 528 30.15 -6.73 -12.74
N MET A 529 30.88 -7.82 -13.00
CA MET A 529 30.36 -9.19 -12.97
C MET A 529 31.38 -10.15 -12.36
N LEU A 530 30.91 -11.31 -11.91
CA LEU A 530 31.77 -12.42 -11.50
C LEU A 530 32.08 -13.31 -12.71
N LYS A 531 33.37 -13.58 -12.92
CA LYS A 531 33.87 -14.48 -13.96
C LYS A 531 34.41 -15.75 -13.32
N LEU A 532 33.95 -16.90 -13.79
CA LEU A 532 34.62 -18.18 -13.57
C LEU A 532 35.40 -18.54 -14.84
N GLY A 533 36.66 -18.90 -14.68
CA GLY A 533 37.45 -19.48 -15.76
C GLY A 533 37.22 -20.99 -15.81
N ASN A 534 38.30 -21.76 -15.64
CA ASN A 534 38.16 -23.19 -15.43
C ASN A 534 37.71 -23.46 -13.97
N PRO A 535 36.62 -24.20 -13.75
CA PRO A 535 36.06 -24.44 -12.41
C PRO A 535 37.03 -25.17 -11.46
N PHE A 536 38.01 -25.89 -11.98
CA PHE A 536 39.02 -26.60 -11.19
C PHE A 536 40.28 -25.76 -10.91
N LEU A 537 40.54 -24.73 -11.72
CA LEU A 537 41.80 -23.97 -11.67
C LEU A 537 41.62 -22.52 -11.21
N THR A 538 40.40 -21.98 -11.31
CA THR A 538 40.13 -20.58 -11.04
C THR A 538 38.94 -20.43 -10.10
N GLN A 539 39.08 -19.52 -9.16
CA GLN A 539 37.98 -19.09 -8.32
C GLN A 539 37.17 -17.99 -9.03
N TRP A 540 35.98 -17.70 -8.51
CA TRP A 540 35.19 -16.55 -8.97
C TRP A 540 35.99 -15.26 -8.81
N GLN A 541 36.17 -14.54 -9.92
CA GLN A 541 36.88 -13.26 -9.94
C GLN A 541 35.92 -12.14 -10.30
N ARG A 542 35.83 -11.11 -9.45
CA ARG A 542 35.10 -9.88 -9.76
C ARG A 542 35.91 -9.07 -10.76
N ARG A 543 35.32 -8.80 -11.93
CA ARG A 543 35.94 -7.99 -13.00
C ARG A 543 34.98 -6.91 -13.46
N TYR A 544 35.53 -5.84 -14.02
CA TYR A 544 34.73 -4.80 -14.67
C TYR A 544 34.67 -5.08 -16.17
N PHE A 545 33.47 -5.28 -16.70
CA PHE A 545 33.21 -5.67 -18.08
C PHE A 545 32.77 -4.47 -18.94
N TYR A 546 33.09 -4.53 -20.22
CA TYR A 546 32.63 -3.62 -21.27
C TYR A 546 32.09 -4.44 -22.44
N LEU A 547 30.82 -4.25 -22.76
CA LEU A 547 30.15 -4.89 -23.90
C LEU A 547 30.19 -3.95 -25.10
N PHE A 548 30.69 -4.45 -26.22
CA PHE A 548 30.71 -3.79 -27.52
C PHE A 548 29.93 -4.62 -28.54
N PRO A 549 29.57 -4.07 -29.72
CA PRO A 549 28.79 -4.80 -30.72
C PRO A 549 29.40 -6.14 -31.16
N ASN A 550 30.73 -6.27 -31.12
CA ASN A 550 31.45 -7.45 -31.62
C ASN A 550 32.31 -8.17 -30.57
N ARG A 551 32.36 -7.70 -29.32
CA ARG A 551 33.27 -8.25 -28.30
C ARG A 551 32.83 -7.92 -26.88
N VAL A 552 33.35 -8.72 -25.95
CA VAL A 552 33.25 -8.48 -24.52
C VAL A 552 34.66 -8.32 -23.97
N GLU A 553 34.87 -7.23 -23.26
CA GLU A 553 36.14 -6.86 -22.67
C GLU A 553 36.03 -6.84 -21.14
N TRP A 554 37.11 -7.12 -20.40
CA TRP A 554 37.13 -6.95 -18.94
C TRP A 554 38.51 -6.61 -18.37
N ARG A 555 38.51 -6.00 -17.17
CA ARG A 555 39.73 -5.64 -16.42
C ARG A 555 39.61 -5.92 -14.92
N GLY A 556 40.75 -6.14 -14.26
CA GLY A 556 40.87 -6.12 -12.80
C GLY A 556 40.87 -4.71 -12.21
N GLU A 557 40.79 -4.60 -10.88
CA GLU A 557 40.97 -3.31 -10.21
C GLU A 557 42.40 -2.82 -10.36
N GLY A 558 42.58 -1.57 -10.83
CA GLY A 558 43.91 -0.96 -11.01
C GLY A 558 44.67 -1.44 -12.25
N GLU A 559 44.13 -2.36 -13.05
CA GLU A 559 44.75 -2.82 -14.28
C GLU A 559 44.38 -1.88 -15.45
N SER A 560 45.39 -1.44 -16.21
CA SER A 560 45.23 -0.75 -17.50
C SER A 560 45.00 -1.71 -18.66
N ARG A 561 45.40 -2.99 -18.49
CA ARG A 561 45.26 -4.03 -19.51
C ARG A 561 43.86 -4.61 -19.49
N VAL A 562 43.22 -4.59 -20.65
CA VAL A 562 41.88 -5.14 -20.87
C VAL A 562 42.02 -6.49 -21.57
N SER A 563 41.46 -7.53 -20.96
CA SER A 563 41.33 -8.84 -21.61
C SER A 563 40.13 -8.81 -22.55
N VAL A 564 40.28 -9.41 -23.74
CA VAL A 564 39.26 -9.37 -24.80
C VAL A 564 38.77 -10.78 -25.10
N PHE A 565 37.46 -10.95 -25.18
CA PHE A 565 36.81 -12.09 -25.80
C PHE A 565 36.05 -11.62 -27.04
N VAL A 566 36.49 -12.07 -28.20
CA VAL A 566 35.84 -11.73 -29.48
C VAL A 566 34.66 -12.68 -29.69
N CYS A 567 33.45 -12.14 -29.77
CA CYS A 567 32.29 -12.91 -30.21
C CYS A 567 32.31 -12.96 -31.74
N PHE A 568 32.81 -14.04 -32.32
CA PHE A 568 32.50 -14.35 -33.72
C PHE A 568 31.03 -14.75 -33.80
N VAL A 569 30.15 -13.77 -34.02
CA VAL A 569 28.84 -14.06 -34.61
C VAL A 569 29.11 -14.16 -36.11
N CYS A 570 29.18 -15.38 -36.64
CA CYS A 570 28.95 -15.57 -38.08
C CYS A 570 27.52 -15.07 -38.34
N CYS A 571 27.41 -13.92 -39.02
CA CYS A 571 26.15 -13.45 -39.59
C CYS A 571 25.59 -14.46 -40.60
#